data_AF-A0A3R6RM51-F1
#
_entry.id   AF-A0A3R6RM51-F1
#
_cell.length_a   1.000
_cell.length_b   1.000
_cell.length_c   1.000
_cell.angle_alpha   90.00
_cell.angle_beta   90.00
_cell.angle_gamma   90.00
#
_symmetry.space_group_name_H-M   'P 1'
#
loop_
_entity.id
_entity.type
_entity.pdbx_description
1 polymer ?
#
loop_
_entity_poly.entity_id
_entity_poly.type
_entity_poly.pdbx_seq_one_letter_code
_entity_poly.pdbx_strand_id
1 'polypeptide(L)'
;MRLTKGTKKALSLALSTALVLTGANVGTLKADAADKDGVELTLKGETLNKKEATVKADGKVEVTTTFANAATAGALAGANFGETTTTVENVTEDFDLKIVSVKVGDKDVLSKKAVYGEYADSKNIATTSVGDFEKFTAEKGDEITFTYKVNGVTDLDALKKENEALAASKAALEKENGSLAASKAALEKDNASLVASKAALEKDNKSLAASKSALETENKALAASNSALVASKAALEKDNKSLAASKAALEDQLKNTPAPTETPAPVAKGQMGNFNVSFDYVGDDTWGEQSWGDKSVNVTKDGDYSIEYTATSDSKGIYLMMLDTDLYYGSLADNFALTVKNVKIGDKTYAIDNKGCWGFADQTVSKNYRFNIVNPWNGLFDKTGVNWQDEKVTTIDKLNKAPVKANDKIVVNFNVTTKKASSTVSIKAAKSKVSVAPSKSATVKYTVKGTSTVKATSNNKAVTVKVNKSKKNVTITAKKTAVMGKTATITLKAGSKKSTIKVTVAKTANVKKKKTAKYTVALAKVTKKVKAKKIKVSVKNKKVAKVTVKKTAKGQVTFQVKGLKKGKTTATLKYGKKSAKVSVVVK
;
A
#
# COMPACT_ATOMS: atom_id res chain seq x y z
N MET A 1 41.86 66.47 28.57
CA MET A 1 42.54 65.21 28.94
C MET A 1 43.08 64.54 27.67
N ARG A 2 44.41 64.42 27.54
CA ARG A 2 45.06 63.77 26.38
C ARG A 2 44.99 62.25 26.56
N LEU A 3 44.38 61.55 25.60
CA LEU A 3 44.33 60.08 25.59
C LEU A 3 45.70 59.52 25.20
N THR A 4 46.20 58.54 25.94
CA THR A 4 47.50 57.92 25.65
C THR A 4 47.43 57.11 24.35
N LYS A 5 48.60 56.90 23.71
CA LYS A 5 48.71 56.18 22.43
C LYS A 5 48.10 54.77 22.49
N GLY A 6 48.20 54.10 23.64
CA GLY A 6 47.55 52.82 23.91
C GLY A 6 46.02 52.92 23.97
N THR A 7 45.49 53.98 24.58
CA THR A 7 44.04 54.20 24.69
C THR A 7 43.41 54.57 23.35
N LYS A 8 44.09 55.34 22.48
CA LYS A 8 43.62 55.63 21.11
C LYS A 8 43.53 54.36 20.24
N LYS A 9 44.53 53.46 20.35
CA LYS A 9 44.55 52.17 19.63
C LYS A 9 43.48 51.21 20.14
N ALA A 10 43.23 51.20 21.45
CA ALA A 10 42.12 50.44 22.04
C ALA A 10 40.75 50.99 21.64
N LEU A 11 40.60 52.32 21.52
CA LEU A 11 39.37 52.97 21.09
C LEU A 11 39.09 52.73 19.60
N SER A 12 40.13 52.69 18.74
CA SER A 12 39.94 52.34 17.33
C SER A 12 39.57 50.87 17.16
N LEU A 13 40.18 49.95 17.93
CA LEU A 13 39.77 48.54 17.95
C LEU A 13 38.31 48.39 18.39
N ALA A 14 37.90 49.10 19.45
CA ALA A 14 36.54 49.07 19.98
C ALA A 14 35.51 49.63 18.97
N LEU A 15 35.82 50.73 18.29
CA LEU A 15 34.97 51.28 17.23
C LEU A 15 34.87 50.34 16.02
N SER A 16 35.97 49.71 15.61
CA SER A 16 35.98 48.72 14.52
C SER A 16 35.16 47.48 14.87
N THR A 17 35.24 46.99 16.12
CA THR A 17 34.39 45.88 16.58
C THR A 17 32.91 46.26 16.65
N ALA A 18 32.56 47.48 17.06
CA ALA A 18 31.18 47.95 17.12
C ALA A 18 30.55 48.13 15.72
N LEU A 19 31.35 48.52 14.72
CA LEU A 19 30.89 48.75 13.35
C LEU A 19 30.69 47.44 12.55
N VAL A 20 31.43 46.39 12.90
CA VAL A 20 31.25 45.03 12.34
C VAL A 20 29.94 44.38 12.85
N LEU A 21 29.47 44.72 14.05
CA LEU A 21 28.20 44.20 14.58
C LEU A 21 26.94 44.87 13.99
N THR A 22 27.04 46.08 13.43
CA THR A 22 25.87 46.85 12.92
C THR A 22 25.65 46.74 11.41
N GLY A 23 26.47 45.96 10.69
CA GLY A 23 26.27 45.71 9.26
C GLY A 23 26.47 46.92 8.35
N ALA A 24 27.05 48.02 8.85
CA ALA A 24 27.48 49.13 8.03
C ALA A 24 28.72 48.69 7.24
N ASN A 25 28.57 48.52 5.92
CA ASN A 25 29.71 48.40 5.02
C ASN A 25 30.60 49.63 5.24
N VAL A 26 31.78 49.42 5.81
CA VAL A 26 32.88 50.40 5.76
C VAL A 26 33.39 50.39 4.33
N GLY A 27 32.64 51.05 3.45
CA GLY A 27 33.21 51.55 2.20
C GLY A 27 34.37 52.44 2.60
N THR A 28 35.60 51.96 2.37
CA THR A 28 36.77 52.76 2.07
C THR A 28 36.85 54.08 2.84
N LEU A 29 37.01 54.02 4.16
CA LEU A 29 37.34 55.21 4.94
C LEU A 29 38.62 54.92 5.72
N LYS A 30 39.67 55.65 5.32
CA LYS A 30 41.06 55.67 5.79
C LYS A 30 41.98 54.59 5.20
N ALA A 31 42.37 54.82 3.96
CA ALA A 31 43.74 54.57 3.54
C ALA A 31 44.31 55.74 2.70
N ASP A 32 43.92 57.00 2.98
CA ASP A 32 44.71 58.17 2.56
C ASP A 32 45.78 58.51 3.61
N ALA A 33 46.28 57.50 4.33
CA ALA A 33 47.45 57.65 5.18
C ALA A 33 48.70 57.48 4.31
N ALA A 34 49.03 58.57 3.62
CA ALA A 34 50.24 58.82 2.87
C ALA A 34 50.50 57.87 1.70
N ASP A 35 50.22 58.33 0.47
CA ASP A 35 51.17 58.13 -0.60
C ASP A 35 52.53 58.62 -0.09
N LYS A 36 53.36 57.67 0.35
CA LYS A 36 54.72 57.95 0.85
C LYS A 36 55.66 58.36 -0.29
N ASP A 37 55.23 58.14 -1.54
CA ASP A 37 55.86 58.67 -2.73
C ASP A 37 55.40 60.13 -2.91
N GLY A 38 56.16 61.08 -2.35
CA GLY A 38 55.89 62.50 -2.55
C GLY A 38 56.27 63.43 -1.40
N VAL A 39 56.66 62.90 -0.23
CA VAL A 39 57.22 63.75 0.83
C VAL A 39 58.62 64.16 0.43
N GLU A 40 58.76 65.39 -0.06
CA GLU A 40 60.01 65.99 -0.47
C GLU A 40 60.66 66.68 0.74
N LEU A 41 61.87 66.22 1.05
CA LEU A 41 62.75 66.79 2.05
C LEU A 41 63.68 67.75 1.34
N THR A 42 63.61 69.02 1.71
CA THR A 42 64.56 70.01 1.23
C THR A 42 65.58 70.29 2.30
N LEU A 43 66.86 70.02 1.99
CA LEU A 43 68.00 70.40 2.82
C LEU A 43 68.58 71.73 2.30
N LYS A 44 68.69 72.71 3.19
CA LYS A 44 69.30 74.03 2.89
C LYS A 44 70.23 74.44 4.03
N GLY A 45 71.24 75.24 3.71
CA GLY A 45 72.09 75.90 4.70
C GLY A 45 72.89 76.98 4.02
N GLU A 46 73.33 78.02 4.75
CA GLU A 46 74.06 79.14 4.15
C GLU A 46 75.37 78.70 3.47
N THR A 47 75.95 77.60 3.93
CA THR A 47 77.20 77.02 3.43
C THR A 47 76.99 75.80 2.51
N LEU A 48 75.76 75.37 2.27
CA LEU A 48 75.42 74.17 1.50
C LEU A 48 74.59 74.49 0.26
N ASN A 49 74.83 73.77 -0.83
CA ASN A 49 73.91 73.79 -1.96
C ASN A 49 72.57 73.17 -1.55
N LYS A 50 71.46 73.78 -1.98
CA LYS A 50 70.10 73.23 -1.77
C LYS A 50 70.02 71.83 -2.42
N LYS A 51 69.47 70.87 -1.69
CA LYS A 51 69.17 69.52 -2.22
C LYS A 51 67.79 69.06 -1.80
N GLU A 52 67.13 68.35 -2.70
CA GLU A 52 65.84 67.71 -2.48
C GLU A 52 65.98 66.19 -2.52
N ALA A 53 65.22 65.50 -1.67
CA ALA A 53 65.17 64.04 -1.60
C ALA A 53 63.77 63.56 -1.20
N THR A 54 63.39 62.36 -1.65
CA THR A 54 62.07 61.79 -1.35
C THR A 54 62.19 60.68 -0.30
N VAL A 55 61.22 60.62 0.61
CA VAL A 55 61.14 59.56 1.62
C VAL A 55 60.80 58.21 0.97
N LYS A 56 61.54 57.15 1.30
CA LYS A 56 61.27 55.78 0.82
C LYS A 56 60.49 54.95 1.86
N ALA A 57 59.86 53.87 1.40
CA ALA A 57 58.97 53.03 2.20
C ALA A 57 59.62 52.37 3.44
N ASP A 58 60.95 52.25 3.48
CA ASP A 58 61.71 51.70 4.61
C ASP A 58 61.87 52.70 5.78
N GLY A 59 61.40 53.94 5.62
CA GLY A 59 61.45 54.98 6.64
C GLY A 59 62.85 55.56 6.85
N LYS A 60 63.80 55.32 5.95
CA LYS A 60 65.14 55.92 5.96
C LYS A 60 65.33 56.81 4.73
N VAL A 61 65.95 57.97 4.91
CA VAL A 61 66.29 58.90 3.81
C VAL A 61 67.73 59.33 3.92
N GLU A 62 68.47 59.26 2.82
CA GLU A 62 69.83 59.77 2.72
C GLU A 62 69.85 60.93 1.73
N VAL A 63 70.39 62.07 2.15
CA VAL A 63 70.47 63.31 1.35
C VAL A 63 71.93 63.73 1.26
N THR A 64 72.52 63.62 0.07
CA THR A 64 73.88 64.08 -0.21
C THR A 64 73.86 65.40 -0.96
N THR A 65 74.58 66.39 -0.44
CA THR A 65 74.81 67.69 -1.09
C THR A 65 76.29 68.08 -1.01
N THR A 66 76.66 69.24 -1.55
CA THR A 66 78.03 69.75 -1.54
C THR A 66 78.12 71.10 -0.83
N PHE A 67 79.30 71.41 -0.29
CA PHE A 67 79.61 72.74 0.24
C PHE A 67 79.61 73.79 -0.86
N ALA A 68 78.78 74.82 -0.71
CA ALA A 68 78.68 75.95 -1.64
C ALA A 68 79.90 76.89 -1.51
N ASN A 69 80.46 76.99 -0.29
CA ASN A 69 81.65 77.75 0.08
C ASN A 69 82.51 76.92 1.05
N ALA A 70 83.82 77.18 1.10
CA ALA A 70 84.71 76.49 2.04
C ALA A 70 84.29 76.77 3.50
N ALA A 71 84.29 75.74 4.32
CA ALA A 71 84.01 75.82 5.76
C ALA A 71 85.34 75.79 6.52
N THR A 72 85.68 76.87 7.24
CA THR A 72 86.89 76.96 8.06
C THR A 72 86.55 76.89 9.55
N ALA A 73 87.46 76.34 10.36
CA ALA A 73 87.24 76.15 11.80
C ALA A 73 86.93 77.49 12.49
N GLY A 74 85.80 77.54 13.21
CA GLY A 74 85.32 78.74 13.91
C GLY A 74 84.47 79.72 13.09
N ALA A 75 84.47 79.64 11.74
CA ALA A 75 83.65 80.51 10.87
C ALA A 75 82.14 80.15 10.90
N LEU A 76 81.76 79.12 11.65
CA LEU A 76 80.42 78.55 11.70
C LEU A 76 79.70 78.83 13.03
N ALA A 77 80.27 79.65 13.92
CA ALA A 77 79.64 80.02 15.18
C ALA A 77 78.33 80.80 14.92
N GLY A 78 77.19 80.14 15.12
CA GLY A 78 75.84 80.69 14.87
C GLY A 78 75.26 80.37 13.48
N ALA A 79 76.00 79.66 12.62
CA ALA A 79 75.50 79.23 11.31
C ALA A 79 74.63 77.96 11.43
N ASN A 80 73.45 77.96 10.80
CA ASN A 80 72.58 76.78 10.72
C ASN A 80 73.11 75.80 9.67
N PHE A 81 73.68 74.69 10.13
CA PHE A 81 74.23 73.66 9.26
C PHE A 81 73.14 72.63 8.89
N GLY A 82 72.41 72.90 7.82
CA GLY A 82 71.36 72.00 7.33
C GLY A 82 70.02 72.18 8.05
N GLU A 83 69.22 73.15 7.59
CA GLU A 83 67.80 73.22 7.86
C GLU A 83 67.07 72.24 6.93
N THR A 84 66.24 71.38 7.50
CA THR A 84 65.40 70.46 6.73
C THR A 84 63.95 70.86 6.86
N THR A 85 63.29 71.08 5.72
CA THR A 85 61.85 71.38 5.67
C THR A 85 61.11 70.34 4.84
N THR A 86 59.92 69.92 5.28
CA THR A 86 59.02 69.02 4.55
C THR A 86 57.89 69.79 3.87
N THR A 87 57.46 69.37 2.68
CA THR A 87 56.40 70.04 1.89
C THR A 87 54.95 69.70 2.28
N VAL A 88 54.72 68.89 3.32
CA VAL A 88 53.36 68.41 3.68
C VAL A 88 52.69 69.35 4.70
N GLU A 89 51.53 69.92 4.37
CA GLU A 89 50.71 70.75 5.29
C GLU A 89 50.03 69.96 6.41
N ASN A 90 49.86 68.64 6.24
CA ASN A 90 49.13 67.77 7.18
C ASN A 90 50.03 66.69 7.80
N VAL A 91 51.14 67.10 8.41
CA VAL A 91 51.95 66.18 9.20
C VAL A 91 51.27 65.96 10.56
N THR A 92 50.73 64.76 10.77
CA THR A 92 50.07 64.40 12.03
C THR A 92 51.09 64.21 13.16
N GLU A 93 50.64 64.28 14.43
CA GLU A 93 51.45 64.13 15.66
C GLU A 93 52.37 62.87 15.72
N ASP A 94 52.23 61.95 14.77
CA ASP A 94 52.95 60.67 14.71
C ASP A 94 54.16 60.66 13.75
N PHE A 95 54.37 61.70 12.94
CA PHE A 95 55.55 61.82 12.05
C PHE A 95 56.68 62.58 12.75
N ASP A 96 57.79 61.89 12.97
CA ASP A 96 58.96 62.42 13.67
C ASP A 96 60.20 62.14 12.81
N LEU A 97 60.89 63.22 12.40
CA LEU A 97 62.04 63.20 11.49
C LEU A 97 63.33 63.33 12.30
N LYS A 98 64.10 62.24 12.43
CA LYS A 98 65.34 62.23 13.22
C LYS A 98 66.56 62.11 12.33
N ILE A 99 67.52 63.03 12.46
CA ILE A 99 68.87 62.85 11.90
C ILE A 99 69.56 61.74 12.69
N VAL A 100 70.03 60.72 11.97
CA VAL A 100 70.69 59.53 12.54
C VAL A 100 72.21 59.56 12.32
N SER A 101 72.68 60.17 11.23
CA SER A 101 74.11 60.38 10.98
C SER A 101 74.34 61.52 9.99
N VAL A 102 75.51 62.17 10.08
CA VAL A 102 75.95 63.20 9.12
C VAL A 102 77.40 62.88 8.73
N LYS A 103 77.66 62.63 7.45
CA LYS A 103 78.96 62.18 6.97
C LYS A 103 79.57 63.14 5.96
N VAL A 104 80.86 63.38 6.04
CA VAL A 104 81.66 64.06 5.01
C VAL A 104 82.76 63.10 4.59
N GLY A 105 82.70 62.64 3.34
CA GLY A 105 83.41 61.42 2.93
C GLY A 105 83.03 60.24 3.85
N ASP A 106 84.04 59.53 4.38
CA ASP A 106 83.84 58.37 5.26
C ASP A 106 83.68 58.73 6.76
N LYS A 107 83.84 60.00 7.14
CA LYS A 107 83.81 60.43 8.55
C LYS A 107 82.41 60.88 8.96
N ASP A 108 81.89 60.28 10.04
CA ASP A 108 80.68 60.77 10.71
C ASP A 108 81.05 61.95 11.61
N VAL A 109 80.47 63.09 11.34
CA VAL A 109 80.73 64.35 12.04
C VAL A 109 79.66 64.64 13.11
N LEU A 110 78.67 63.76 13.26
CA LEU A 110 77.66 63.88 14.31
C LEU A 110 78.18 63.30 15.64
N SER A 111 78.38 64.14 16.65
CA SER A 111 78.66 63.64 18.01
C SER A 111 77.36 63.09 18.64
N LYS A 112 77.47 62.18 19.61
CA LYS A 112 76.36 61.39 20.18
C LYS A 112 75.22 62.19 20.85
N LYS A 113 75.19 63.52 20.77
CA LYS A 113 74.28 64.40 21.53
C LYS A 113 73.67 65.51 20.67
N ALA A 114 73.00 65.17 19.58
CA ALA A 114 72.17 66.13 18.85
C ALA A 114 71.02 66.65 19.74
N VAL A 115 70.91 67.97 19.88
CA VAL A 115 69.80 68.67 20.56
C VAL A 115 68.73 69.00 19.51
N TYR A 116 67.50 68.55 19.74
CA TYR A 116 66.37 68.73 18.81
C TYR A 116 65.70 70.10 19.06
N GLY A 117 65.59 70.94 18.02
CA GLY A 117 64.90 72.24 18.07
C GLY A 117 63.39 72.12 18.34
N GLU A 118 62.80 73.17 18.92
CA GLU A 118 61.38 73.22 19.28
C GLU A 118 60.44 73.12 18.07
N TYR A 119 59.35 72.37 18.24
CA TYR A 119 58.23 72.30 17.30
C TYR A 119 57.51 73.65 17.24
N ALA A 120 57.93 74.55 16.35
CA ALA A 120 57.18 75.75 16.03
C ALA A 120 56.13 75.44 14.94
N ASP A 121 54.91 75.91 15.17
CA ASP A 121 53.68 75.57 14.44
C ASP A 121 53.85 75.40 12.92
N SER A 122 53.35 74.27 12.41
CA SER A 122 53.17 73.91 10.99
C SER A 122 54.40 73.61 10.11
N LYS A 123 55.64 73.62 10.63
CA LYS A 123 56.83 73.12 9.89
C LYS A 123 57.73 72.28 10.79
N ASN A 124 57.92 71.00 10.46
CA ASN A 124 58.89 70.16 11.14
C ASN A 124 60.31 70.54 10.71
N ILE A 125 61.03 71.26 11.58
CA ILE A 125 62.41 71.68 11.34
C ILE A 125 63.33 70.90 12.28
N ALA A 126 64.23 70.11 11.70
CA ALA A 126 65.34 69.50 12.44
C ALA A 126 66.59 70.37 12.25
N THR A 127 67.23 70.77 13.35
CA THR A 127 68.50 71.51 13.36
C THR A 127 69.57 70.74 14.14
N THR A 128 70.83 70.86 13.72
CA THR A 128 71.98 70.38 14.50
C THR A 128 72.66 71.56 15.18
N SER A 129 72.79 71.54 16.52
CA SER A 129 73.47 72.61 17.25
C SER A 129 74.99 72.58 17.04
N VAL A 130 75.61 73.76 17.03
CA VAL A 130 76.96 74.07 16.52
C VAL A 130 78.13 73.40 17.26
N GLY A 131 77.93 72.87 18.48
CA GLY A 131 79.00 72.27 19.28
C GLY A 131 79.69 71.04 18.64
N ASP A 132 79.05 70.40 17.66
CA ASP A 132 79.56 69.19 17.01
C ASP A 132 80.47 69.46 15.81
N PHE A 133 80.54 70.71 15.32
CA PHE A 133 81.30 71.10 14.11
C PHE A 133 82.52 71.99 14.39
N GLU A 134 82.86 72.25 15.66
CA GLU A 134 83.86 73.27 16.05
C GLU A 134 85.28 73.06 15.51
N LYS A 135 85.61 71.86 15.01
CA LYS A 135 86.92 71.54 14.42
C LYS A 135 86.85 71.05 12.97
N PHE A 136 85.70 71.20 12.32
CA PHE A 136 85.48 70.70 10.98
C PHE A 136 85.93 71.71 9.92
N THR A 137 86.65 71.25 8.89
CA THR A 137 87.00 72.04 7.71
C THR A 137 86.59 71.29 6.45
N ALA A 138 86.01 72.00 5.48
CA ALA A 138 85.67 71.48 4.16
C ALA A 138 86.04 72.46 3.07
N GLU A 139 86.46 71.95 1.92
CA GLU A 139 86.65 72.73 0.72
C GLU A 139 85.34 72.91 -0.03
N LYS A 140 85.27 73.94 -0.87
CA LYS A 140 84.13 74.14 -1.75
C LYS A 140 84.01 72.94 -2.69
N GLY A 141 82.83 72.33 -2.72
CA GLY A 141 82.56 71.13 -3.53
C GLY A 141 82.68 69.81 -2.79
N ASP A 142 83.19 69.78 -1.56
CA ASP A 142 83.19 68.56 -0.74
C ASP A 142 81.76 68.04 -0.53
N GLU A 143 81.58 66.72 -0.53
CA GLU A 143 80.28 66.09 -0.31
C GLU A 143 79.96 65.89 1.16
N ILE A 144 78.71 66.14 1.52
CA ILE A 144 78.14 65.87 2.83
C ILE A 144 76.81 65.12 2.70
N THR A 145 76.65 64.05 3.47
CA THR A 145 75.47 63.18 3.48
C THR A 145 74.78 63.22 4.84
N PHE A 146 73.50 63.58 4.85
CA PHE A 146 72.63 63.52 6.00
C PHE A 146 71.73 62.29 5.91
N THR A 147 71.65 61.49 6.97
CA THR A 147 70.76 60.34 7.06
C THR A 147 69.66 60.62 8.05
N TYR A 148 68.41 60.50 7.62
CA TYR A 148 67.21 60.68 8.43
C TYR A 148 66.48 59.36 8.63
N LYS A 149 65.86 59.19 9.79
CA LYS A 149 64.88 58.15 10.09
C LYS A 149 63.55 58.79 10.41
N VAL A 150 62.51 58.31 9.74
CA VAL A 150 61.13 58.76 9.90
C VAL A 150 60.40 57.79 10.81
N ASN A 151 59.99 58.24 11.99
CA ASN A 151 59.08 57.49 12.88
C ASN A 151 57.63 57.79 12.50
N GLY A 152 56.72 56.81 12.66
CA GLY A 152 55.31 56.94 12.26
C GLY A 152 54.93 56.20 10.97
N VAL A 153 55.88 55.53 10.32
CA VAL A 153 55.62 54.59 9.24
C VAL A 153 54.93 53.36 9.86
N THR A 154 53.60 53.35 9.87
CA THR A 154 52.84 52.12 10.16
C THR A 154 53.23 51.06 9.15
N ASP A 155 53.57 49.87 9.65
CA ASP A 155 53.91 48.70 8.86
C ASP A 155 52.67 48.27 8.07
N LEU A 156 52.58 48.73 6.81
CA LEU A 156 51.45 48.51 5.92
C LEU A 156 51.17 47.01 5.72
N ASP A 157 52.23 46.19 5.78
CA ASP A 157 52.14 44.74 5.70
C ASP A 157 51.45 44.13 6.93
N ALA A 158 51.65 44.70 8.11
CA ALA A 158 50.95 44.27 9.33
C ALA A 158 49.44 44.56 9.25
N LEU A 159 49.06 45.75 8.77
CA LEU A 159 47.66 46.13 8.61
C LEU A 159 46.95 45.30 7.53
N LYS A 160 47.65 44.99 6.43
CA LYS A 160 47.13 44.11 5.38
C LYS A 160 46.85 42.71 5.90
N LYS A 161 47.77 42.13 6.68
CA LYS A 161 47.58 40.82 7.32
C LYS A 161 46.42 40.81 8.32
N GLU A 162 46.24 41.88 9.08
CA GLU A 162 45.11 42.02 10.01
C GLU A 162 43.76 42.06 9.27
N ASN A 163 43.68 42.78 8.15
CA ASN A 163 42.48 42.82 7.31
C ASN A 163 42.17 41.48 6.64
N GLU A 164 43.19 40.75 6.16
CA GLU A 164 43.03 39.40 5.63
C GLU A 164 42.50 38.43 6.71
N ALA A 165 43.02 38.53 7.94
CA ALA A 165 42.55 37.73 9.07
C ALA A 165 41.10 38.07 9.46
N LEU A 166 40.72 39.34 9.46
CA LEU A 166 39.36 39.78 9.73
C LEU A 166 38.37 39.30 8.65
N ALA A 167 38.76 39.37 7.39
CA ALA A 167 37.97 38.85 6.27
C ALA A 167 37.75 37.33 6.40
N ALA A 168 38.78 36.58 6.78
CA ALA A 168 38.68 35.15 7.05
C ALA A 168 37.73 34.85 8.22
N SER A 169 37.81 35.63 9.31
CA SER A 169 36.90 35.50 10.47
C SER A 169 35.44 35.77 10.10
N LYS A 170 35.18 36.81 9.30
CA LYS A 170 33.83 37.11 8.79
C LYS A 170 33.26 35.97 7.96
N ALA A 171 34.06 35.42 7.04
CA ALA A 171 33.65 34.29 6.20
C ALA A 171 33.34 33.02 7.04
N ALA A 172 34.10 32.79 8.12
CA ALA A 172 33.83 31.69 9.05
C ALA A 172 32.49 31.87 9.79
N LEU A 173 32.21 33.07 10.30
CA LEU A 173 30.95 33.41 10.98
C LEU A 173 29.74 33.29 10.05
N GLU A 174 29.86 33.73 8.78
CA GLU A 174 28.79 33.57 7.79
C GLU A 174 28.47 32.10 7.53
N LYS A 175 29.49 31.24 7.47
CA LYS A 175 29.32 29.79 7.31
C LYS A 175 28.67 29.14 8.54
N GLU A 176 29.03 29.58 9.74
CA GLU A 176 28.42 29.11 10.99
C GLU A 176 26.94 29.52 11.07
N ASN A 177 26.61 30.76 10.74
CA ASN A 177 25.23 31.25 10.66
C ASN A 177 24.39 30.47 9.64
N GLY A 178 24.95 30.18 8.47
CA GLY A 178 24.29 29.33 7.48
C GLY A 178 24.01 27.91 8.00
N SER A 179 24.95 27.35 8.77
CA SER A 179 24.80 26.03 9.39
C SER A 179 23.73 26.04 10.50
N LEU A 180 23.68 27.10 11.31
CA LEU A 180 22.68 27.27 12.36
C LEU A 180 21.27 27.44 11.77
N ALA A 181 21.13 28.22 10.69
CA ALA A 181 19.86 28.37 9.97
C ALA A 181 19.37 27.04 9.40
N ALA A 182 20.27 26.23 8.82
CA ALA A 182 19.94 24.89 8.34
C ALA A 182 19.50 23.96 9.47
N SER A 183 20.18 24.01 10.63
CA SER A 183 19.81 23.22 11.81
C SER A 183 18.44 23.61 12.36
N LYS A 184 18.13 24.92 12.42
CA LYS A 184 16.83 25.43 12.84
C LYS A 184 15.70 24.92 11.92
N ALA A 185 15.89 25.01 10.61
CA ALA A 185 14.92 24.51 9.63
C ALA A 185 14.69 22.99 9.74
N ALA A 186 15.74 22.22 10.04
CA ALA A 186 15.62 20.78 10.30
C ALA A 186 14.79 20.49 11.56
N LEU A 187 15.05 21.21 12.66
CA LEU A 187 14.29 21.07 13.91
C LEU A 187 12.81 21.45 13.76
N GLU A 188 12.51 22.52 13.01
CA GLU A 188 11.12 22.91 12.72
C GLU A 188 10.37 21.82 11.94
N LYS A 189 11.04 21.18 10.98
CA LYS A 189 10.48 20.07 10.22
C LYS A 189 10.23 18.83 11.09
N ASP A 190 11.17 18.50 11.97
CA ASP A 190 11.03 17.38 12.89
C ASP A 190 9.89 17.61 13.90
N ASN A 191 9.78 18.84 14.41
CA ASN A 191 8.66 19.24 15.28
C ASN A 191 7.30 19.13 14.57
N ALA A 192 7.20 19.58 13.31
CA ALA A 192 5.97 19.42 12.54
C ALA A 192 5.60 17.93 12.35
N SER A 193 6.59 17.07 12.12
CA SER A 193 6.39 15.62 12.01
C SER A 193 5.94 14.99 13.34
N LEU A 194 6.48 15.45 14.47
CA LEU A 194 6.07 15.01 15.81
C LEU A 194 4.62 15.42 16.12
N VAL A 195 4.23 16.66 15.81
CA VAL A 195 2.85 17.14 15.98
C VAL A 195 1.87 16.30 15.15
N ALA A 196 2.20 16.02 13.88
CA ALA A 196 1.38 15.17 13.02
C ALA A 196 1.25 13.73 13.57
N SER A 197 2.34 13.17 14.08
CA SER A 197 2.34 11.83 14.68
C SER A 197 1.50 11.76 15.96
N LYS A 198 1.56 12.80 16.80
CA LYS A 198 0.73 12.92 18.01
C LYS A 198 -0.77 12.96 17.67
N ALA A 199 -1.15 13.76 16.65
CA ALA A 199 -2.55 13.84 16.20
C ALA A 199 -3.06 12.50 15.64
N ALA A 200 -2.22 11.76 14.91
CA ALA A 200 -2.56 10.43 14.41
C ALA A 200 -2.79 9.44 15.56
N LEU A 201 -1.90 9.42 16.56
CA LEU A 201 -2.04 8.56 17.74
C LEU A 201 -3.31 8.87 18.54
N GLU A 202 -3.68 10.14 18.68
CA GLU A 202 -4.91 10.52 19.37
C GLU A 202 -6.16 10.01 18.64
N LYS A 203 -6.16 10.06 17.31
CA LYS A 203 -7.24 9.50 16.48
C LYS A 203 -7.34 7.98 16.63
N ASP A 204 -6.20 7.29 16.59
CA ASP A 204 -6.15 5.84 16.76
C ASP A 204 -6.66 5.42 18.16
N ASN A 205 -6.28 6.17 19.20
CA ASN A 205 -6.77 5.93 20.57
C ASN A 205 -8.29 6.13 20.70
N LYS A 206 -8.86 7.17 20.09
CA LYS A 206 -10.31 7.38 20.04
C LYS A 206 -11.02 6.23 19.33
N SER A 207 -10.46 5.74 18.21
CA SER A 207 -11.01 4.60 17.48
C SER A 207 -10.92 3.29 18.27
N LEU A 208 -9.85 3.08 19.03
CA LEU A 208 -9.67 1.92 19.89
C LEU A 208 -10.70 1.92 21.03
N ALA A 209 -10.91 3.08 21.68
CA ALA A 209 -11.92 3.24 22.72
C ALA A 209 -13.32 2.90 22.20
N ALA A 210 -13.71 3.43 21.03
CA ALA A 210 -14.99 3.11 20.39
C ALA A 210 -15.14 1.61 20.07
N SER A 211 -14.07 0.98 19.58
CA SER A 211 -14.06 -0.46 19.29
C SER A 211 -14.24 -1.30 20.55
N LYS A 212 -13.62 -0.88 21.67
CA LYS A 212 -13.77 -1.54 22.97
C LYS A 212 -15.21 -1.47 23.48
N SER A 213 -15.84 -0.29 23.41
CA SER A 213 -17.25 -0.11 23.81
C SER A 213 -18.22 -0.92 22.94
N ALA A 214 -17.95 -1.02 21.63
CA ALA A 214 -18.75 -1.84 20.73
C ALA A 214 -18.66 -3.34 21.08
N LEU A 215 -17.44 -3.82 21.36
CA LEU A 215 -17.21 -5.22 21.75
C LEU A 215 -17.88 -5.55 23.09
N GLU A 216 -17.86 -4.63 24.04
CA GLU A 216 -18.54 -4.81 25.33
C GLU A 216 -20.06 -4.92 25.17
N THR A 217 -20.64 -4.13 24.26
CA THR A 217 -22.06 -4.21 23.90
C THR A 217 -22.40 -5.55 23.24
N GLU A 218 -21.59 -6.00 22.29
CA GLU A 218 -21.79 -7.29 21.61
C GLU A 218 -21.72 -8.47 22.59
N ASN A 219 -20.77 -8.44 23.52
CA ASN A 219 -20.63 -9.47 24.54
C ASN A 219 -21.85 -9.51 25.49
N LYS A 220 -22.40 -8.36 25.88
CA LYS A 220 -23.63 -8.30 26.69
C LYS A 220 -24.83 -8.89 25.93
N ALA A 221 -24.97 -8.58 24.65
CA ALA A 221 -26.02 -9.14 23.80
C ALA A 221 -25.88 -10.67 23.63
N LEU A 222 -24.65 -11.15 23.44
CA LEU A 222 -24.37 -12.59 23.33
C LEU A 222 -24.68 -13.32 24.64
N ALA A 223 -24.33 -12.74 25.79
CA ALA A 223 -24.68 -13.29 27.10
C ALA A 223 -26.20 -13.40 27.28
N ALA A 224 -26.96 -12.36 26.92
CA ALA A 224 -28.42 -12.39 26.97
C ALA A 224 -29.02 -13.47 26.05
N SER A 225 -28.50 -13.60 24.82
CA SER A 225 -28.94 -14.63 23.88
C SER A 225 -28.66 -16.05 24.40
N ASN A 226 -27.50 -16.28 25.02
CA ASN A 226 -27.17 -17.55 25.65
C ASN A 226 -28.11 -17.88 26.81
N SER A 227 -28.43 -16.91 27.67
CA SER A 227 -29.41 -17.09 28.75
C SER A 227 -30.80 -17.47 28.21
N ALA A 228 -31.24 -16.83 27.12
CA ALA A 228 -32.51 -17.16 26.48
C ALA A 228 -32.51 -18.58 25.88
N LEU A 229 -31.40 -19.01 25.28
CA LEU A 229 -31.26 -20.37 24.75
C LEU A 229 -31.31 -21.43 25.87
N VAL A 230 -30.65 -21.17 27.00
CA VAL A 230 -30.71 -22.05 28.19
C VAL A 230 -32.14 -22.17 28.70
N ALA A 231 -32.88 -21.05 28.80
CA ALA A 231 -34.28 -21.06 29.22
C ALA A 231 -35.17 -21.85 28.24
N SER A 232 -34.99 -21.66 26.93
CA SER A 232 -35.72 -22.41 25.90
C SER A 232 -35.43 -23.91 25.97
N LYS A 233 -34.18 -24.30 26.22
CA LYS A 233 -33.81 -25.70 26.40
C LYS A 233 -34.50 -26.32 27.63
N ALA A 234 -34.56 -25.58 28.74
CA ALA A 234 -35.24 -26.04 29.95
C ALA A 234 -36.77 -26.20 29.72
N ALA A 235 -37.39 -25.30 28.97
CA ALA A 235 -38.79 -25.41 28.58
C ALA A 235 -39.06 -26.66 27.72
N LEU A 236 -38.25 -26.89 26.68
CA LEU A 236 -38.36 -28.10 25.85
C LEU A 236 -38.19 -29.39 26.64
N GLU A 237 -37.30 -29.41 27.64
CA GLU A 237 -37.12 -30.57 28.50
C GLU A 237 -38.34 -30.82 29.40
N LYS A 238 -39.00 -29.76 29.87
CA LYS A 238 -40.28 -29.85 30.59
C LYS A 238 -41.39 -30.39 29.69
N ASP A 239 -41.51 -29.87 28.47
CA ASP A 239 -42.51 -30.31 27.49
C ASP A 239 -42.31 -31.78 27.12
N ASN A 240 -41.07 -32.21 26.92
CA ASN A 240 -40.74 -33.62 26.66
C ASN A 240 -41.12 -34.54 27.82
N LYS A 241 -40.89 -34.11 29.07
CA LYS A 241 -41.34 -34.87 30.25
C LYS A 241 -42.87 -34.96 30.31
N SER A 242 -43.57 -33.86 30.00
CA SER A 242 -45.04 -33.84 29.93
C SER A 242 -45.56 -34.77 28.83
N LEU A 243 -44.95 -34.75 27.64
CA LEU A 243 -45.31 -35.61 26.53
C LEU A 243 -45.09 -37.09 26.86
N ALA A 244 -43.97 -37.42 27.52
CA ALA A 244 -43.71 -38.77 27.99
C ALA A 244 -44.76 -39.25 29.00
N ALA A 245 -45.18 -38.38 29.93
CA ALA A 245 -46.25 -38.68 30.89
C ALA A 245 -47.61 -38.89 30.19
N SER A 246 -47.97 -38.03 29.23
CA SER A 246 -49.19 -38.20 28.43
C SER A 246 -49.17 -39.50 27.63
N LYS A 247 -48.02 -39.87 27.06
CA LYS A 247 -47.87 -41.14 26.33
C LYS A 247 -48.09 -42.34 27.25
N ALA A 248 -47.49 -42.33 28.45
CA ALA A 248 -47.68 -43.41 29.43
C ALA A 248 -49.14 -43.53 29.87
N ALA A 249 -49.83 -42.40 30.12
CA ALA A 249 -51.24 -42.40 30.46
C ALA A 249 -52.12 -42.98 29.33
N LEU A 250 -51.79 -42.68 28.06
CA LEU A 250 -52.49 -43.22 26.91
C LEU A 250 -52.28 -44.75 26.76
N GLU A 251 -51.05 -45.22 26.96
CA GLU A 251 -50.72 -46.65 26.97
C GLU A 251 -51.45 -47.41 28.07
N ASP A 252 -51.65 -46.82 29.26
CA ASP A 252 -52.42 -47.44 30.34
C ASP A 252 -53.94 -47.45 30.06
N GLN A 253 -54.48 -46.40 29.40
CA GLN A 253 -55.88 -46.41 28.94
C GLN A 253 -56.15 -47.50 27.89
N LEU A 254 -55.20 -47.71 26.96
CA LEU A 254 -55.26 -48.77 25.96
C LEU A 254 -55.27 -50.18 26.56
N LYS A 255 -54.65 -50.38 27.73
CA LYS A 255 -54.63 -51.70 28.42
C LYS A 255 -55.92 -52.01 29.20
N ASN A 256 -56.69 -50.99 29.58
CA ASN A 256 -57.81 -51.12 30.53
C ASN A 256 -59.21 -50.92 29.91
N THR A 257 -59.32 -50.81 28.58
CA THR A 257 -60.61 -50.60 27.89
C THR A 257 -61.03 -51.87 27.15
N PRO A 258 -62.27 -52.40 27.30
CA PRO A 258 -62.75 -53.51 26.49
C PRO A 258 -62.86 -53.07 25.04
N ALA A 259 -62.42 -53.91 24.10
CA ALA A 259 -62.44 -53.58 22.67
C ALA A 259 -63.87 -53.30 22.17
N PRO A 260 -64.07 -52.15 21.50
CA PRO A 260 -64.53 -52.22 20.13
C PRO A 260 -63.72 -51.34 19.16
N THR A 261 -63.49 -51.95 18.01
CA THR A 261 -63.34 -51.48 16.62
C THR A 261 -62.57 -50.18 16.33
N GLU A 262 -61.43 -50.39 15.66
CA GLU A 262 -60.47 -49.40 15.19
C GLU A 262 -61.07 -48.28 14.34
N THR A 263 -60.60 -47.05 14.56
CA THR A 263 -60.69 -45.94 13.60
C THR A 263 -59.29 -45.33 13.47
N PRO A 264 -58.75 -45.10 12.24
CA PRO A 264 -57.37 -44.66 12.07
C PRO A 264 -57.17 -43.21 12.50
N ALA A 265 -56.00 -42.91 13.06
CA ALA A 265 -55.57 -41.55 13.40
C ALA A 265 -55.51 -40.63 12.17
N PRO A 266 -55.81 -39.32 12.32
CA PRO A 266 -55.82 -38.37 11.22
C PRO A 266 -54.41 -38.15 10.63
N VAL A 267 -54.28 -38.34 9.32
CA VAL A 267 -53.06 -38.11 8.55
C VAL A 267 -52.90 -36.60 8.25
N ALA A 268 -51.68 -36.07 8.31
CA ALA A 268 -51.42 -34.69 7.98
C ALA A 268 -51.51 -34.47 6.46
N LYS A 269 -52.56 -33.75 6.03
CA LYS A 269 -52.85 -33.42 4.62
C LYS A 269 -51.61 -32.91 3.86
N GLY A 270 -51.41 -33.42 2.65
CA GLY A 270 -50.34 -32.97 1.73
C GLY A 270 -48.96 -33.61 1.93
N GLN A 271 -48.81 -34.60 2.82
CA GLN A 271 -47.52 -35.29 3.00
C GLN A 271 -47.37 -36.49 2.04
N MET A 272 -46.59 -36.32 0.98
CA MET A 272 -46.32 -37.38 -0.02
C MET A 272 -45.74 -38.70 0.54
N GLY A 273 -45.11 -38.67 1.73
CA GLY A 273 -44.59 -39.87 2.39
C GLY A 273 -45.59 -40.60 3.29
N ASN A 274 -46.75 -40.01 3.55
CA ASN A 274 -47.80 -40.56 4.41
C ASN A 274 -49.13 -39.89 4.03
N PHE A 275 -49.89 -40.52 3.12
CA PHE A 275 -51.11 -39.96 2.54
C PHE A 275 -52.19 -41.03 2.40
N ASN A 276 -53.45 -40.62 2.49
CA ASN A 276 -54.59 -41.51 2.32
C ASN A 276 -54.98 -41.61 0.84
N VAL A 277 -55.37 -42.81 0.42
CA VAL A 277 -56.03 -43.06 -0.86
C VAL A 277 -57.39 -43.67 -0.58
N SER A 278 -58.45 -42.99 -0.99
CA SER A 278 -59.83 -43.42 -0.84
C SER A 278 -60.43 -43.81 -2.19
N PHE A 279 -61.36 -44.76 -2.20
CA PHE A 279 -61.97 -45.29 -3.41
C PHE A 279 -63.39 -44.74 -3.58
N ASP A 280 -63.65 -44.20 -4.77
CA ASP A 280 -64.96 -43.68 -5.17
C ASP A 280 -65.50 -44.46 -6.35
N TYR A 281 -66.79 -44.79 -6.29
CA TYR A 281 -67.47 -45.66 -7.25
C TYR A 281 -68.90 -45.21 -7.50
N VAL A 282 -69.34 -45.30 -8.75
CA VAL A 282 -70.75 -45.16 -9.16
C VAL A 282 -71.06 -46.23 -10.20
N GLY A 283 -72.09 -47.03 -9.94
CA GLY A 283 -72.48 -48.16 -10.78
C GLY A 283 -72.99 -47.74 -12.16
N ASP A 284 -73.92 -46.79 -12.23
CA ASP A 284 -74.50 -46.31 -13.49
C ASP A 284 -74.88 -44.82 -13.42
N ASP A 285 -75.36 -44.26 -14.54
CA ASP A 285 -75.75 -42.85 -14.66
C ASP A 285 -77.08 -42.51 -13.94
N THR A 286 -77.72 -43.49 -13.28
CA THR A 286 -78.86 -43.23 -12.39
C THR A 286 -78.42 -42.90 -10.97
N TRP A 287 -77.14 -43.15 -10.65
CA TRP A 287 -76.54 -42.91 -9.33
C TRP A 287 -77.20 -43.68 -8.18
N GLY A 288 -77.92 -44.77 -8.48
CA GLY A 288 -78.59 -45.59 -7.48
C GLY A 288 -77.62 -46.27 -6.50
N GLU A 289 -76.43 -46.65 -6.98
CA GLU A 289 -75.32 -47.15 -6.17
C GLU A 289 -74.10 -46.24 -6.31
N GLN A 290 -73.64 -45.70 -5.18
CA GLN A 290 -72.47 -44.85 -5.10
C GLN A 290 -71.74 -45.03 -3.76
N SER A 291 -70.43 -44.83 -3.77
CA SER A 291 -69.57 -44.81 -2.58
C SER A 291 -68.55 -43.69 -2.70
N TRP A 292 -68.36 -42.95 -1.62
CA TRP A 292 -67.49 -41.77 -1.57
C TRP A 292 -66.52 -41.90 -0.41
N GLY A 293 -65.35 -42.45 -0.70
CA GLY A 293 -64.26 -42.61 0.25
C GLY A 293 -64.54 -43.53 1.45
N ASP A 294 -65.60 -44.36 1.40
CA ASP A 294 -65.94 -45.31 2.46
C ASP A 294 -64.84 -46.35 2.68
N LYS A 295 -64.05 -46.61 1.63
CA LYS A 295 -62.90 -47.51 1.65
C LYS A 295 -61.65 -46.70 1.38
N SER A 296 -60.67 -46.81 2.26
CA SER A 296 -59.39 -46.14 2.07
C SER A 296 -58.23 -46.98 2.57
N VAL A 297 -57.03 -46.65 2.07
CA VAL A 297 -55.77 -47.24 2.52
C VAL A 297 -54.77 -46.12 2.77
N ASN A 298 -53.98 -46.26 3.84
CA ASN A 298 -52.91 -45.33 4.12
C ASN A 298 -51.62 -45.75 3.42
N VAL A 299 -51.08 -44.87 2.59
CA VAL A 299 -49.82 -45.06 1.88
C VAL A 299 -48.70 -44.44 2.70
N THR A 300 -47.93 -45.30 3.36
CA THR A 300 -46.83 -44.92 4.27
C THR A 300 -45.44 -45.16 3.69
N LYS A 301 -45.34 -45.86 2.55
CA LYS A 301 -44.08 -46.20 1.88
C LYS A 301 -44.31 -46.56 0.41
N ASP A 302 -43.23 -46.68 -0.34
CA ASP A 302 -43.27 -47.26 -1.68
C ASP A 302 -43.72 -48.73 -1.60
N GLY A 303 -44.62 -49.14 -2.48
CA GLY A 303 -45.17 -50.50 -2.45
C GLY A 303 -46.44 -50.68 -3.27
N ASP A 304 -46.92 -51.93 -3.24
CA ASP A 304 -48.19 -52.33 -3.83
C ASP A 304 -49.31 -52.24 -2.79
N TYR A 305 -50.45 -51.72 -3.21
CA TYR A 305 -51.63 -51.47 -2.41
C TYR A 305 -52.87 -51.93 -3.15
N SER A 306 -53.93 -52.24 -2.41
CA SER A 306 -55.24 -52.59 -2.96
C SER A 306 -56.35 -51.98 -2.11
N ILE A 307 -57.41 -51.51 -2.76
CA ILE A 307 -58.66 -51.14 -2.09
C ILE A 307 -59.78 -52.03 -2.65
N GLU A 308 -60.62 -52.56 -1.76
CA GLU A 308 -61.73 -53.46 -2.08
C GLU A 308 -63.06 -52.80 -1.69
N TYR A 309 -64.03 -52.88 -2.60
CA TYR A 309 -65.43 -52.49 -2.41
C TYR A 309 -66.36 -53.63 -2.84
N THR A 310 -67.42 -53.88 -2.08
CA THR A 310 -68.43 -54.89 -2.44
C THR A 310 -69.63 -54.16 -3.03
N ALA A 311 -69.97 -54.47 -4.27
CA ALA A 311 -71.13 -53.89 -4.94
C ALA A 311 -72.44 -54.32 -4.26
N THR A 312 -73.41 -53.43 -4.21
CA THR A 312 -74.70 -53.61 -3.54
C THR A 312 -75.86 -53.80 -4.53
N SER A 313 -75.65 -53.44 -5.80
CA SER A 313 -76.64 -53.57 -6.87
C SER A 313 -76.03 -54.10 -8.18
N ASP A 314 -76.91 -54.55 -9.07
CA ASP A 314 -76.53 -54.95 -10.43
C ASP A 314 -76.35 -53.71 -11.32
N SER A 315 -75.23 -53.60 -12.02
CA SER A 315 -75.00 -52.59 -13.07
C SER A 315 -74.52 -53.22 -14.37
N LYS A 316 -74.94 -52.63 -15.50
CA LYS A 316 -74.49 -53.02 -16.85
C LYS A 316 -73.12 -52.44 -17.22
N GLY A 317 -72.60 -51.51 -16.43
CA GLY A 317 -71.36 -50.81 -16.68
C GLY A 317 -70.81 -50.20 -15.40
N ILE A 318 -69.76 -49.39 -15.53
CA ILE A 318 -69.28 -48.55 -14.43
C ILE A 318 -69.36 -47.12 -14.94
N TYR A 319 -70.10 -46.28 -14.24
CA TYR A 319 -70.21 -44.89 -14.62
C TYR A 319 -69.02 -44.07 -14.16
N LEU A 320 -68.55 -44.31 -12.92
CA LEU A 320 -67.46 -43.55 -12.31
C LEU A 320 -66.63 -44.45 -11.40
N MET A 321 -65.31 -44.30 -11.50
CA MET A 321 -64.34 -44.98 -10.66
C MET A 321 -63.09 -44.13 -10.48
N MET A 322 -62.78 -43.75 -9.25
CA MET A 322 -61.64 -42.88 -8.94
C MET A 322 -60.93 -43.31 -7.65
N LEU A 323 -59.67 -42.89 -7.56
CA LEU A 323 -58.92 -42.91 -6.31
C LEU A 323 -58.69 -41.46 -5.85
N ASP A 324 -59.41 -41.04 -4.82
CA ASP A 324 -59.22 -39.74 -4.19
C ASP A 324 -58.03 -39.82 -3.21
N THR A 325 -57.27 -38.73 -3.10
CA THR A 325 -56.14 -38.66 -2.16
C THR A 325 -56.25 -37.45 -1.25
N ASP A 326 -55.47 -37.38 -0.18
CA ASP A 326 -55.28 -36.16 0.62
C ASP A 326 -54.00 -35.38 0.26
N LEU A 327 -53.50 -35.57 -0.98
CA LEU A 327 -52.40 -34.80 -1.56
C LEU A 327 -52.93 -33.53 -2.24
N TYR A 328 -52.19 -32.41 -2.18
CA TYR A 328 -52.61 -31.12 -2.73
C TYR A 328 -51.60 -30.55 -3.72
N TYR A 329 -51.99 -29.56 -4.52
CA TYR A 329 -51.08 -28.90 -5.46
C TYR A 329 -49.73 -28.51 -4.82
N GLY A 330 -48.63 -28.88 -5.48
CA GLY A 330 -47.27 -28.70 -4.97
C GLY A 330 -46.75 -29.81 -4.03
N SER A 331 -47.60 -30.78 -3.63
CA SER A 331 -47.19 -31.93 -2.80
C SER A 331 -46.49 -33.02 -3.63
N LEU A 332 -46.78 -33.12 -4.93
CA LEU A 332 -46.22 -34.13 -5.82
C LEU A 332 -44.80 -33.73 -6.27
N ALA A 333 -43.83 -34.59 -6.00
CA ALA A 333 -42.47 -34.45 -6.52
C ALA A 333 -42.35 -35.06 -7.93
N ASP A 334 -41.42 -34.58 -8.74
CA ASP A 334 -41.17 -35.05 -10.13
C ASP A 334 -40.93 -36.57 -10.26
N ASN A 335 -40.60 -37.23 -9.15
CA ASN A 335 -40.23 -38.63 -9.05
C ASN A 335 -41.29 -39.50 -8.36
N PHE A 336 -42.46 -38.94 -8.06
CA PHE A 336 -43.60 -39.65 -7.52
C PHE A 336 -44.44 -40.27 -8.64
N ALA A 337 -44.90 -41.50 -8.45
CA ALA A 337 -45.87 -42.13 -9.33
C ALA A 337 -46.84 -42.99 -8.52
N LEU A 338 -48.14 -42.78 -8.75
CA LEU A 338 -49.21 -43.72 -8.45
C LEU A 338 -49.62 -44.36 -9.77
N THR A 339 -49.63 -45.69 -9.83
CA THR A 339 -49.93 -46.46 -11.03
C THR A 339 -50.94 -47.54 -10.67
N VAL A 340 -52.13 -47.46 -11.25
CA VAL A 340 -53.12 -48.53 -11.15
C VAL A 340 -52.68 -49.67 -12.07
N LYS A 341 -52.49 -50.86 -11.50
CA LYS A 341 -52.00 -52.05 -12.22
C LYS A 341 -53.14 -52.79 -12.93
N ASN A 342 -54.24 -53.01 -12.22
CA ASN A 342 -55.42 -53.72 -12.72
C ASN A 342 -56.62 -53.46 -11.79
N VAL A 343 -57.81 -53.69 -12.31
CA VAL A 343 -59.06 -53.71 -11.54
C VAL A 343 -59.67 -55.10 -11.65
N LYS A 344 -60.06 -55.70 -10.53
CA LYS A 344 -60.82 -56.95 -10.52
C LYS A 344 -62.27 -56.70 -10.17
N ILE A 345 -63.20 -57.37 -10.84
CA ILE A 345 -64.64 -57.32 -10.55
C ILE A 345 -65.11 -58.77 -10.51
N GLY A 346 -65.46 -59.25 -9.31
CA GLY A 346 -65.64 -60.69 -9.07
C GLY A 346 -64.38 -61.45 -9.50
N ASP A 347 -64.55 -62.46 -10.36
CA ASP A 347 -63.44 -63.28 -10.86
C ASP A 347 -62.71 -62.66 -12.08
N LYS A 348 -63.24 -61.59 -12.68
CA LYS A 348 -62.66 -60.98 -13.88
C LYS A 348 -61.60 -59.97 -13.51
N THR A 349 -60.46 -60.00 -14.21
CA THR A 349 -59.38 -59.00 -14.09
C THR A 349 -59.32 -58.16 -15.36
N TYR A 350 -59.41 -56.85 -15.20
CA TYR A 350 -59.31 -55.85 -16.26
C TYR A 350 -57.93 -55.20 -16.19
N ALA A 351 -57.23 -55.17 -17.32
CA ALA A 351 -55.93 -54.52 -17.41
C ALA A 351 -56.14 -53.01 -17.43
N ILE A 352 -55.27 -52.28 -16.74
CA ILE A 352 -55.28 -50.83 -16.82
C ILE A 352 -54.10 -50.45 -17.71
N ASP A 353 -54.39 -49.96 -18.92
CA ASP A 353 -53.38 -49.24 -19.66
C ASP A 353 -53.00 -48.03 -18.79
N ASN A 354 -51.72 -47.76 -18.60
CA ASN A 354 -51.26 -46.86 -17.54
C ASN A 354 -51.54 -45.36 -17.86
N LYS A 355 -52.68 -45.08 -18.50
CA LYS A 355 -53.23 -43.79 -18.90
C LYS A 355 -54.25 -43.27 -17.89
N GLY A 356 -54.23 -43.74 -16.64
CA GLY A 356 -54.94 -43.01 -15.58
C GLY A 356 -54.27 -41.66 -15.37
N CYS A 357 -55.06 -40.61 -15.17
CA CYS A 357 -54.56 -39.25 -15.02
C CYS A 357 -54.85 -38.69 -13.63
N TRP A 358 -53.93 -37.83 -13.20
CA TRP A 358 -54.11 -36.98 -12.03
C TRP A 358 -55.02 -35.80 -12.36
N GLY A 359 -56.21 -35.74 -11.77
CA GLY A 359 -57.03 -34.53 -11.75
C GLY A 359 -56.97 -33.85 -10.39
N PHE A 360 -57.50 -32.63 -10.30
CA PHE A 360 -57.97 -32.09 -9.02
C PHE A 360 -59.43 -32.48 -8.80
N ALA A 361 -59.81 -32.71 -7.55
CA ALA A 361 -61.22 -32.78 -7.18
C ALA A 361 -61.93 -31.48 -7.62
N ASP A 362 -63.12 -31.64 -8.20
CA ASP A 362 -63.90 -30.56 -8.82
C ASP A 362 -63.11 -29.70 -9.83
N GLN A 363 -62.05 -30.26 -10.44
CA GLN A 363 -61.15 -29.55 -11.35
C GLN A 363 -60.53 -28.27 -10.77
N THR A 364 -60.46 -28.16 -9.44
CA THR A 364 -60.04 -26.93 -8.76
C THR A 364 -58.67 -27.13 -8.11
N VAL A 365 -57.66 -26.36 -8.52
CA VAL A 365 -56.26 -26.48 -8.02
C VAL A 365 -56.10 -26.35 -6.49
N SER A 366 -57.08 -25.76 -5.79
CA SER A 366 -57.09 -25.68 -4.32
C SER A 366 -57.60 -26.95 -3.63
N LYS A 367 -58.13 -27.90 -4.39
CA LYS A 367 -58.62 -29.18 -3.90
C LYS A 367 -57.54 -30.25 -4.01
N ASN A 368 -57.84 -31.42 -3.46
CA ASN A 368 -56.94 -32.55 -3.45
C ASN A 368 -56.77 -33.17 -4.85
N TYR A 369 -55.65 -33.86 -5.03
CA TYR A 369 -55.37 -34.68 -6.20
C TYR A 369 -56.20 -35.96 -6.19
N ARG A 370 -56.64 -36.38 -7.38
CA ARG A 370 -57.38 -37.63 -7.62
C ARG A 370 -56.88 -38.35 -8.85
N PHE A 371 -56.94 -39.67 -8.84
CA PHE A 371 -56.56 -40.50 -9.96
C PHE A 371 -57.81 -41.09 -10.63
N ASN A 372 -58.12 -40.63 -11.84
CA ASN A 372 -59.30 -41.08 -12.58
C ASN A 372 -59.03 -42.43 -13.26
N ILE A 373 -59.92 -43.41 -13.04
CA ILE A 373 -59.90 -44.72 -13.72
C ILE A 373 -61.03 -44.78 -14.77
N VAL A 374 -62.24 -44.41 -14.36
CA VAL A 374 -63.41 -44.21 -15.23
C VAL A 374 -64.03 -42.87 -14.84
N ASN A 375 -64.04 -41.90 -15.76
CA ASN A 375 -64.66 -40.60 -15.49
C ASN A 375 -65.20 -40.00 -16.80
N PRO A 376 -66.53 -39.90 -16.97
CA PRO A 376 -67.14 -39.45 -18.22
C PRO A 376 -66.91 -37.96 -18.51
N TRP A 377 -66.51 -37.16 -17.51
CA TRP A 377 -66.34 -35.71 -17.65
C TRP A 377 -64.90 -35.25 -17.70
N ASN A 378 -63.98 -35.96 -17.04
CA ASN A 378 -62.60 -35.51 -16.89
C ASN A 378 -61.66 -36.48 -17.61
N GLY A 379 -61.17 -36.07 -18.79
CA GLY A 379 -60.12 -36.76 -19.55
C GLY A 379 -58.71 -36.66 -18.94
N LEU A 380 -57.71 -37.00 -19.75
CA LEU A 380 -56.31 -37.12 -19.36
C LEU A 380 -55.68 -35.77 -19.01
N PHE A 381 -55.29 -35.55 -17.75
CA PHE A 381 -54.37 -34.48 -17.35
C PHE A 381 -52.89 -34.93 -17.38
N ASP A 382 -51.99 -33.96 -17.52
CA ASP A 382 -50.56 -34.19 -17.40
C ASP A 382 -50.15 -34.58 -15.97
N LYS A 383 -48.89 -35.00 -15.80
CA LYS A 383 -48.34 -35.42 -14.50
C LYS A 383 -48.39 -34.34 -13.40
N THR A 384 -48.73 -33.11 -13.73
CA THR A 384 -48.88 -32.01 -12.75
C THR A 384 -50.33 -31.83 -12.30
N GLY A 385 -51.27 -32.45 -13.02
CA GLY A 385 -52.71 -32.30 -12.84
C GLY A 385 -53.27 -30.97 -13.31
N VAL A 386 -52.48 -30.17 -14.04
CA VAL A 386 -52.82 -28.78 -14.41
C VAL A 386 -53.25 -28.66 -15.87
N ASN A 387 -52.57 -29.33 -16.80
CA ASN A 387 -52.88 -29.21 -18.24
C ASN A 387 -53.52 -30.49 -18.77
N TRP A 388 -54.50 -30.35 -19.67
CA TRP A 388 -55.05 -31.47 -20.43
C TRP A 388 -53.99 -32.05 -21.38
N GLN A 389 -53.83 -33.38 -21.37
CA GLN A 389 -53.09 -34.15 -22.37
C GLN A 389 -54.00 -34.63 -23.50
N ASP A 390 -55.20 -35.13 -23.17
CA ASP A 390 -56.21 -35.55 -24.14
C ASP A 390 -57.62 -35.57 -23.51
N GLU A 391 -58.46 -34.61 -23.90
CA GLU A 391 -59.82 -34.41 -23.37
C GLU A 391 -60.79 -35.53 -23.79
N LYS A 392 -60.47 -36.34 -24.81
CA LYS A 392 -61.39 -37.33 -25.40
C LYS A 392 -61.26 -38.73 -24.80
N VAL A 393 -60.26 -38.98 -23.96
CA VAL A 393 -60.03 -40.28 -23.32
C VAL A 393 -60.64 -40.26 -21.92
N THR A 394 -61.87 -40.76 -21.80
CA THR A 394 -62.66 -40.73 -20.56
C THR A 394 -62.67 -42.06 -19.79
N THR A 395 -62.16 -43.14 -20.40
CA THR A 395 -62.17 -44.49 -19.79
C THR A 395 -60.96 -45.31 -20.21
N ILE A 396 -60.45 -46.14 -19.29
CA ILE A 396 -59.40 -47.12 -19.54
C ILE A 396 -60.03 -48.49 -19.80
N ASP A 397 -59.56 -49.16 -20.86
CA ASP A 397 -59.84 -50.58 -21.21
C ASP A 397 -61.31 -51.03 -21.12
N LYS A 398 -62.25 -50.24 -21.64
CA LYS A 398 -63.70 -50.57 -21.66
C LYS A 398 -64.29 -50.86 -20.27
N LEU A 399 -63.62 -50.48 -19.18
CA LEU A 399 -64.08 -50.73 -17.82
C LEU A 399 -65.45 -50.09 -17.54
N ASN A 400 -65.77 -49.00 -18.26
CA ASN A 400 -67.09 -48.38 -18.23
C ASN A 400 -68.24 -49.26 -18.75
N LYS A 401 -67.94 -50.34 -19.47
CA LYS A 401 -68.89 -51.35 -19.96
C LYS A 401 -68.76 -52.68 -19.22
N ALA A 402 -67.94 -52.75 -18.18
CA ALA A 402 -67.82 -53.93 -17.36
C ALA A 402 -69.09 -54.09 -16.50
N PRO A 403 -69.84 -55.20 -16.63
CA PRO A 403 -70.99 -55.44 -15.77
C PRO A 403 -70.51 -55.77 -14.35
N VAL A 404 -71.28 -55.33 -13.36
CA VAL A 404 -71.09 -55.59 -11.93
C VAL A 404 -72.37 -56.22 -11.39
N LYS A 405 -72.26 -57.29 -10.62
CA LYS A 405 -73.39 -57.91 -9.91
C LYS A 405 -73.42 -57.51 -8.45
N ALA A 406 -74.61 -57.48 -7.86
CA ALA A 406 -74.74 -57.34 -6.43
C ALA A 406 -73.90 -58.42 -5.72
N ASN A 407 -73.11 -58.01 -4.74
CA ASN A 407 -72.09 -58.77 -4.01
C ASN A 407 -70.77 -59.05 -4.76
N ASP A 408 -70.58 -58.54 -5.98
CA ASP A 408 -69.26 -58.59 -6.62
C ASP A 408 -68.24 -57.76 -5.83
N LYS A 409 -67.04 -58.30 -5.67
CA LYS A 409 -65.90 -57.56 -5.13
C LYS A 409 -65.19 -56.80 -6.25
N ILE A 410 -65.15 -55.49 -6.12
CA ILE A 410 -64.35 -54.59 -6.95
C ILE A 410 -63.04 -54.32 -6.22
N VAL A 411 -61.92 -54.78 -6.78
CA VAL A 411 -60.58 -54.62 -6.19
C VAL A 411 -59.69 -53.81 -7.13
N VAL A 412 -59.28 -52.62 -6.70
CA VAL A 412 -58.33 -51.78 -7.43
C VAL A 412 -56.92 -52.02 -6.89
N ASN A 413 -56.04 -52.60 -7.72
CA ASN A 413 -54.65 -52.84 -7.36
C ASN A 413 -53.77 -51.72 -7.93
N PHE A 414 -53.00 -51.04 -7.08
CA PHE A 414 -52.12 -49.94 -7.48
C PHE A 414 -50.75 -49.99 -6.80
N ASN A 415 -49.79 -49.28 -7.37
CA ASN A 415 -48.43 -49.16 -6.87
C ASN A 415 -48.09 -47.70 -6.64
N VAL A 416 -47.36 -47.42 -5.57
CA VAL A 416 -46.81 -46.10 -5.27
C VAL A 416 -45.29 -46.17 -5.24
N THR A 417 -44.63 -45.23 -5.93
CA THR A 417 -43.16 -45.09 -5.90
C THR A 417 -42.73 -43.64 -5.73
N THR A 418 -41.64 -43.45 -4.99
CA THR A 418 -40.95 -42.17 -4.79
C THR A 418 -39.47 -42.33 -5.17
N LYS A 419 -39.17 -42.40 -6.47
CA LYS A 419 -37.82 -42.75 -6.94
C LYS A 419 -36.77 -41.71 -6.50
N LYS A 420 -35.97 -41.98 -5.47
CA LYS A 420 -34.98 -41.05 -4.86
C LYS A 420 -34.30 -40.13 -5.89
N ALA A 421 -34.55 -38.83 -5.79
CA ALA A 421 -33.87 -37.83 -6.60
C ALA A 421 -32.35 -37.92 -6.37
N SER A 422 -31.60 -38.24 -7.43
CA SER A 422 -30.14 -38.33 -7.39
C SER A 422 -29.54 -36.91 -7.27
N SER A 423 -29.23 -36.50 -6.05
CA SER A 423 -28.50 -35.27 -5.72
C SER A 423 -26.99 -35.39 -6.02
N THR A 424 -26.62 -35.81 -7.23
CA THR A 424 -25.20 -35.89 -7.63
C THR A 424 -24.63 -34.49 -7.88
N VAL A 425 -24.23 -33.82 -6.79
CA VAL A 425 -23.35 -32.66 -6.86
C VAL A 425 -22.05 -33.10 -7.53
N SER A 426 -21.66 -32.43 -8.62
CA SER A 426 -20.39 -32.69 -9.31
C SER A 426 -19.75 -31.37 -9.74
N ILE A 427 -18.42 -31.34 -9.80
CA ILE A 427 -17.66 -30.17 -10.26
C ILE A 427 -16.49 -30.60 -11.13
N LYS A 428 -16.28 -29.93 -12.26
CA LYS A 428 -15.17 -30.19 -13.19
C LYS A 428 -14.64 -28.86 -13.75
N ALA A 429 -13.35 -28.62 -13.61
CA ALA A 429 -12.67 -27.52 -14.29
C ALA A 429 -12.44 -27.87 -15.77
N ALA A 430 -12.66 -26.92 -16.68
CA ALA A 430 -12.44 -27.12 -18.11
C ALA A 430 -10.96 -27.34 -18.47
N LYS A 431 -10.04 -26.87 -17.62
CA LYS A 431 -8.60 -27.11 -17.76
C LYS A 431 -8.01 -27.54 -16.41
N SER A 432 -7.32 -28.67 -16.40
CA SER A 432 -6.61 -29.17 -15.21
C SER A 432 -5.25 -28.49 -14.99
N LYS A 433 -4.72 -27.80 -16.01
CA LYS A 433 -3.43 -27.08 -15.95
C LYS A 433 -3.55 -25.72 -16.63
N VAL A 434 -2.94 -24.70 -16.05
CA VAL A 434 -2.88 -23.34 -16.64
C VAL A 434 -1.56 -22.66 -16.32
N SER A 435 -1.09 -21.82 -17.24
CA SER A 435 0.14 -21.03 -17.09
C SER A 435 -0.20 -19.54 -17.07
N VAL A 436 0.23 -18.82 -16.04
CA VAL A 436 -0.06 -17.40 -15.85
C VAL A 436 1.23 -16.61 -15.66
N ALA A 437 1.41 -15.56 -16.46
CA ALA A 437 2.57 -14.68 -16.30
C ALA A 437 2.42 -13.82 -15.03
N PRO A 438 3.52 -13.43 -14.37
CA PRO A 438 3.47 -12.45 -13.28
C PRO A 438 2.68 -11.21 -13.69
N SER A 439 1.86 -10.70 -12.75
CA SER A 439 0.94 -9.56 -12.95
C SER A 439 -0.10 -9.74 -14.06
N LYS A 440 -0.43 -10.98 -14.44
CA LYS A 440 -1.48 -11.32 -15.40
C LYS A 440 -2.46 -12.32 -14.79
N SER A 441 -3.63 -12.38 -15.39
CA SER A 441 -4.70 -13.30 -15.04
C SER A 441 -5.01 -14.23 -16.20
N ALA A 442 -5.54 -15.41 -15.87
CA ALA A 442 -6.18 -16.32 -16.80
C ALA A 442 -7.54 -16.74 -16.24
N THR A 443 -8.49 -17.02 -17.12
CA THR A 443 -9.81 -17.53 -16.75
C THR A 443 -9.93 -19.00 -17.10
N VAL A 444 -10.52 -19.78 -16.20
CA VAL A 444 -10.83 -21.20 -16.42
C VAL A 444 -12.31 -21.42 -16.14
N LYS A 445 -13.06 -21.84 -17.16
CA LYS A 445 -14.47 -22.24 -17.00
C LYS A 445 -14.56 -23.48 -16.13
N TYR A 446 -15.66 -23.62 -15.40
CA TYR A 446 -16.00 -24.84 -14.66
C TYR A 446 -17.44 -25.22 -14.93
N THR A 447 -17.72 -26.52 -14.84
CA THR A 447 -19.06 -27.07 -14.86
C THR A 447 -19.39 -27.57 -13.46
N VAL A 448 -20.59 -27.26 -12.98
CA VAL A 448 -21.12 -27.75 -11.71
C VAL A 448 -22.54 -28.28 -11.94
N LYS A 449 -22.86 -29.47 -11.42
CA LYS A 449 -24.24 -30.01 -11.34
C LYS A 449 -24.70 -29.96 -9.89
N GLY A 450 -25.99 -29.69 -9.67
CA GLY A 450 -26.61 -29.48 -8.35
C GLY A 450 -26.65 -28.00 -7.92
N THR A 451 -27.37 -27.70 -6.84
CA THR A 451 -27.63 -26.34 -6.31
C THR A 451 -26.50 -25.77 -5.44
N SER A 452 -25.37 -26.47 -5.32
CA SER A 452 -24.26 -26.09 -4.46
C SER A 452 -23.47 -24.87 -4.97
N THR A 453 -23.17 -23.94 -4.07
CA THR A 453 -22.30 -22.80 -4.37
C THR A 453 -20.83 -23.24 -4.55
N VAL A 454 -20.16 -22.68 -5.57
CA VAL A 454 -18.75 -23.00 -5.86
C VAL A 454 -17.82 -22.04 -5.12
N LYS A 455 -16.90 -22.60 -4.33
CA LYS A 455 -15.80 -21.87 -3.67
C LYS A 455 -14.47 -22.27 -4.31
N ALA A 456 -13.51 -21.34 -4.38
CA ALA A 456 -12.17 -21.62 -4.88
C ALA A 456 -11.10 -21.14 -3.90
N THR A 457 -10.08 -21.96 -3.67
CA THR A 457 -8.93 -21.61 -2.82
C THR A 457 -7.62 -21.92 -3.53
N SER A 458 -6.56 -21.20 -3.16
CA SER A 458 -5.20 -21.43 -3.64
C SER A 458 -4.33 -21.92 -2.49
N ASN A 459 -3.57 -22.99 -2.70
CA ASN A 459 -2.62 -23.48 -1.70
C ASN A 459 -1.33 -22.64 -1.61
N ASN A 460 -1.16 -21.62 -2.47
CA ASN A 460 0.06 -20.83 -2.54
C ASN A 460 -0.26 -19.34 -2.69
N LYS A 461 0.26 -18.53 -1.75
CA LYS A 461 0.06 -17.07 -1.71
C LYS A 461 0.57 -16.31 -2.94
N ALA A 462 1.36 -16.95 -3.81
CA ALA A 462 1.83 -16.37 -5.08
C ALA A 462 0.72 -16.22 -6.13
N VAL A 463 -0.38 -16.96 -6.00
CA VAL A 463 -1.52 -16.96 -6.93
C VAL A 463 -2.80 -16.69 -6.15
N THR A 464 -3.61 -15.75 -6.62
CA THR A 464 -4.95 -15.47 -6.09
C THR A 464 -6.01 -16.01 -7.04
N VAL A 465 -7.18 -16.34 -6.50
CA VAL A 465 -8.31 -16.87 -7.26
C VAL A 465 -9.60 -16.13 -6.89
N LYS A 466 -10.43 -15.81 -7.89
CA LYS A 466 -11.76 -15.24 -7.71
C LYS A 466 -12.77 -16.03 -8.54
N VAL A 467 -13.85 -16.47 -7.90
CA VAL A 467 -14.96 -17.17 -8.58
C VAL A 467 -15.92 -16.15 -9.18
N ASN A 468 -16.28 -16.33 -10.45
CA ASN A 468 -17.41 -15.66 -11.08
C ASN A 468 -18.55 -16.67 -11.24
N LYS A 469 -19.64 -16.46 -10.49
CA LYS A 469 -20.80 -17.37 -10.46
C LYS A 469 -21.60 -17.29 -11.75
N SER A 470 -21.95 -16.08 -12.20
CA SER A 470 -22.78 -15.86 -13.41
C SER A 470 -22.11 -16.41 -14.67
N LYS A 471 -20.79 -16.21 -14.81
CA LYS A 471 -20.04 -16.66 -16.00
C LYS A 471 -19.44 -18.07 -15.84
N LYS A 472 -19.78 -18.80 -14.76
CA LYS A 472 -19.28 -20.14 -14.41
C LYS A 472 -17.78 -20.32 -14.67
N ASN A 473 -16.97 -19.39 -14.17
CA ASN A 473 -15.52 -19.43 -14.34
C ASN A 473 -14.76 -18.91 -13.12
N VAL A 474 -13.49 -19.29 -13.04
CA VAL A 474 -12.56 -18.76 -12.04
C VAL A 474 -11.48 -17.94 -12.72
N THR A 475 -11.22 -16.75 -12.16
CA THR A 475 -10.10 -15.90 -12.55
C THR A 475 -8.93 -16.20 -11.63
N ILE A 476 -7.81 -16.59 -12.22
CA ILE A 476 -6.57 -16.98 -11.55
C ILE A 476 -5.52 -15.92 -11.87
N THR A 477 -4.99 -15.25 -10.84
CA THR A 477 -4.06 -14.12 -11.01
C THR A 477 -2.73 -14.42 -10.32
N ALA A 478 -1.63 -14.33 -11.07
CA ALA A 478 -0.29 -14.41 -10.49
C ALA A 478 0.16 -13.04 -9.97
N LYS A 479 0.56 -12.97 -8.70
CA LYS A 479 1.07 -11.72 -8.10
C LYS A 479 2.31 -11.23 -8.84
N LYS A 480 2.53 -9.91 -8.85
CA LYS A 480 3.73 -9.28 -9.45
C LYS A 480 5.04 -9.82 -8.85
N THR A 481 5.02 -10.15 -7.56
CA THR A 481 6.16 -10.70 -6.80
C THR A 481 6.29 -12.22 -6.88
N ALA A 482 5.40 -12.90 -7.62
CA ALA A 482 5.44 -14.35 -7.73
C ALA A 482 6.75 -14.81 -8.38
N VAL A 483 7.37 -15.84 -7.78
CA VAL A 483 8.59 -16.44 -8.31
C VAL A 483 8.23 -17.25 -9.56
N MET A 484 8.81 -16.90 -10.70
CA MET A 484 8.58 -17.60 -11.96
C MET A 484 9.00 -19.07 -11.87
N GLY A 485 8.18 -19.95 -12.43
CA GLY A 485 8.33 -21.40 -12.37
C GLY A 485 7.76 -22.05 -11.11
N LYS A 486 7.29 -21.30 -10.11
CA LYS A 486 6.54 -21.88 -8.99
C LYS A 486 5.17 -22.35 -9.44
N THR A 487 4.69 -23.40 -8.78
CA THR A 487 3.37 -23.97 -8.99
C THR A 487 2.46 -23.68 -7.81
N ALA A 488 1.16 -23.53 -8.10
CA ALA A 488 0.07 -23.49 -7.16
C ALA A 488 -1.00 -24.49 -7.58
N THR A 489 -1.81 -24.95 -6.64
CA THR A 489 -3.00 -25.77 -6.91
C THR A 489 -4.21 -24.98 -6.47
N ILE A 490 -5.11 -24.70 -7.42
CA ILE A 490 -6.42 -24.12 -7.14
C ILE A 490 -7.40 -25.26 -6.93
N THR A 491 -8.09 -25.26 -5.79
CA THR A 491 -9.13 -26.24 -5.48
C THR A 491 -10.48 -25.57 -5.59
N LEU A 492 -11.31 -26.04 -6.53
CA LEU A 492 -12.72 -25.70 -6.64
C LEU A 492 -13.52 -26.70 -5.80
N LYS A 493 -14.39 -26.22 -4.91
CA LYS A 493 -15.28 -27.05 -4.08
C LYS A 493 -16.73 -26.71 -4.40
N ALA A 494 -17.55 -27.74 -4.56
CA ALA A 494 -19.01 -27.67 -4.60
C ALA A 494 -19.54 -28.80 -3.71
N GLY A 495 -20.11 -28.45 -2.55
CA GLY A 495 -20.43 -29.44 -1.51
C GLY A 495 -19.21 -30.27 -1.09
N SER A 496 -19.36 -31.59 -1.07
CA SER A 496 -18.28 -32.56 -0.77
C SER A 496 -17.35 -32.84 -1.95
N LYS A 497 -17.69 -32.42 -3.18
CA LYS A 497 -16.88 -32.68 -4.37
C LYS A 497 -15.85 -31.57 -4.62
N LYS A 498 -14.72 -31.98 -5.21
CA LYS A 498 -13.60 -31.10 -5.52
C LYS A 498 -13.07 -31.33 -6.93
N SER A 499 -12.64 -30.24 -7.57
CA SER A 499 -11.87 -30.26 -8.83
C SER A 499 -10.65 -29.38 -8.65
N THR A 500 -9.51 -29.78 -9.20
CA THR A 500 -8.25 -29.04 -9.04
C THR A 500 -7.70 -28.51 -10.35
N ILE A 501 -7.06 -27.35 -10.28
CA ILE A 501 -6.33 -26.72 -11.39
C ILE A 501 -4.89 -26.49 -10.94
N LYS A 502 -3.93 -27.12 -11.61
CA LYS A 502 -2.51 -26.88 -11.39
C LYS A 502 -2.07 -25.64 -12.16
N VAL A 503 -1.70 -24.60 -11.44
CA VAL A 503 -1.28 -23.31 -11.97
C VAL A 503 0.23 -23.22 -11.93
N THR A 504 0.88 -22.88 -13.05
CA THR A 504 2.31 -22.56 -13.09
C THR A 504 2.51 -21.09 -13.37
N VAL A 505 3.36 -20.43 -12.59
CA VAL A 505 3.78 -19.06 -12.89
C VAL A 505 4.72 -19.13 -14.10
N ALA A 506 4.28 -18.60 -15.24
CA ALA A 506 5.00 -18.67 -16.49
C ALA A 506 6.39 -18.02 -16.36
N LYS A 507 7.40 -18.58 -17.03
CA LYS A 507 8.76 -18.00 -17.12
C LYS A 507 8.81 -16.86 -18.14
N THR A 508 7.88 -15.92 -18.04
CA THR A 508 7.70 -14.81 -18.99
C THR A 508 7.66 -13.47 -18.26
N ALA A 509 8.60 -12.59 -18.56
CA ALA A 509 8.65 -11.22 -18.06
C ALA A 509 8.02 -10.26 -19.08
N ASN A 510 6.93 -9.58 -18.70
CA ASN A 510 6.21 -8.63 -19.57
C ASN A 510 6.49 -7.18 -19.15
N VAL A 511 7.18 -6.41 -19.99
CA VAL A 511 7.54 -5.01 -19.72
C VAL A 511 7.04 -4.09 -20.84
N LYS A 512 6.73 -2.83 -20.53
CA LYS A 512 6.40 -1.81 -21.55
C LYS A 512 7.69 -1.22 -22.15
N LYS A 513 7.65 -0.80 -23.42
CA LYS A 513 8.75 -0.05 -24.06
C LYS A 513 9.20 1.13 -23.18
N LYS A 514 10.52 1.32 -23.04
CA LYS A 514 11.21 2.32 -22.19
C LYS A 514 10.94 2.21 -20.67
N LYS A 515 10.23 1.19 -20.18
CA LYS A 515 9.96 1.00 -18.75
C LYS A 515 10.81 -0.15 -18.16
N THR A 516 10.99 -0.12 -16.84
CA THR A 516 11.72 -1.14 -16.07
C THR A 516 10.77 -1.92 -15.17
N ALA A 517 10.92 -3.25 -15.12
CA ALA A 517 10.16 -4.11 -14.21
C ALA A 517 11.09 -5.08 -13.45
N LYS A 518 10.78 -5.35 -12.17
CA LYS A 518 11.49 -6.28 -11.28
C LYS A 518 10.79 -7.64 -11.28
N TYR A 519 11.54 -8.72 -11.44
CA TYR A 519 11.04 -10.10 -11.42
C TYR A 519 11.94 -11.01 -10.59
N THR A 520 11.39 -12.11 -10.08
CA THR A 520 12.13 -13.11 -9.31
C THR A 520 12.00 -14.49 -9.95
N VAL A 521 13.12 -15.22 -10.05
CA VAL A 521 13.19 -16.62 -10.51
C VAL A 521 13.85 -17.50 -9.46
N ALA A 522 13.44 -18.76 -9.39
CA ALA A 522 14.15 -19.78 -8.63
C ALA A 522 15.13 -20.52 -9.55
N LEU A 523 16.36 -20.74 -9.07
CA LEU A 523 17.32 -21.63 -9.72
C LEU A 523 17.09 -23.05 -9.19
N ALA A 524 16.76 -23.99 -10.07
CA ALA A 524 16.48 -25.36 -9.69
C ALA A 524 17.69 -25.99 -8.96
N LYS A 525 17.43 -26.66 -7.83
CA LYS A 525 18.41 -27.38 -7.01
C LYS A 525 19.52 -26.50 -6.39
N VAL A 526 19.29 -25.18 -6.25
CA VAL A 526 20.17 -24.28 -5.49
C VAL A 526 19.47 -23.90 -4.19
N THR A 527 19.96 -24.39 -3.06
CA THR A 527 19.36 -24.16 -1.72
C THR A 527 20.13 -23.11 -0.90
N LYS A 528 21.39 -22.83 -1.26
CA LYS A 528 22.25 -21.82 -0.61
C LYS A 528 21.98 -20.40 -1.15
N LYS A 529 22.41 -19.38 -0.41
CA LYS A 529 22.31 -17.96 -0.80
C LYS A 529 23.12 -17.68 -2.08
N VAL A 530 22.49 -17.06 -3.08
CA VAL A 530 23.13 -16.78 -4.37
C VAL A 530 24.02 -15.53 -4.24
N LYS A 531 25.31 -15.65 -4.56
CA LYS A 531 26.25 -14.50 -4.57
C LYS A 531 26.18 -13.78 -5.92
N ALA A 532 25.90 -12.48 -5.91
CA ALA A 532 25.71 -11.67 -7.12
C ALA A 532 26.92 -11.75 -8.09
N LYS A 533 28.15 -11.70 -7.57
CA LYS A 533 29.40 -11.81 -8.35
C LYS A 533 29.56 -13.11 -9.14
N LYS A 534 28.79 -14.17 -8.82
CA LYS A 534 28.85 -15.47 -9.49
C LYS A 534 27.74 -15.67 -10.52
N ILE A 535 26.86 -14.68 -10.72
CA ILE A 535 25.75 -14.78 -11.68
C ILE A 535 26.21 -14.22 -13.03
N LYS A 536 26.13 -15.05 -14.08
CA LYS A 536 26.35 -14.62 -15.47
C LYS A 536 24.99 -14.39 -16.14
N VAL A 537 24.81 -13.27 -16.82
CA VAL A 537 23.57 -12.92 -17.53
C VAL A 537 23.86 -12.74 -19.01
N SER A 538 23.10 -13.43 -19.86
CA SER A 538 23.11 -13.19 -21.30
C SER A 538 21.69 -12.95 -21.82
N VAL A 539 21.54 -12.00 -22.74
CA VAL A 539 20.27 -11.73 -23.43
C VAL A 539 20.52 -11.90 -24.91
N LYS A 540 19.75 -12.77 -25.58
CA LYS A 540 19.96 -13.09 -27.01
C LYS A 540 19.94 -11.85 -27.90
N ASN A 541 18.96 -10.96 -27.71
CA ASN A 541 18.86 -9.68 -28.41
C ASN A 541 18.82 -8.51 -27.41
N LYS A 542 19.95 -7.82 -27.24
CA LYS A 542 20.10 -6.67 -26.33
C LYS A 542 19.33 -5.42 -26.77
N LYS A 543 18.95 -5.30 -28.06
CA LYS A 543 18.15 -4.18 -28.58
C LYS A 543 16.68 -4.25 -28.14
N VAL A 544 16.17 -5.45 -27.84
CA VAL A 544 14.79 -5.66 -27.36
C VAL A 544 14.70 -5.39 -25.87
N ALA A 545 15.59 -5.98 -25.06
CA ALA A 545 15.58 -5.78 -23.61
C ALA A 545 16.99 -5.85 -22.99
N LYS A 546 17.21 -5.05 -21.94
CA LYS A 546 18.40 -5.13 -21.07
C LYS A 546 18.01 -5.73 -19.73
N VAL A 547 18.76 -6.73 -19.27
CA VAL A 547 18.53 -7.41 -17.99
C VAL A 547 19.69 -7.15 -17.04
N THR A 548 19.38 -6.65 -15.85
CA THR A 548 20.36 -6.43 -14.77
C THR A 548 19.93 -7.22 -13.54
N VAL A 549 20.84 -7.97 -12.95
CA VAL A 549 20.55 -8.73 -11.73
C VAL A 549 20.75 -7.84 -10.52
N LYS A 550 19.80 -7.87 -9.57
CA LYS A 550 19.96 -7.25 -8.25
C LYS A 550 19.78 -8.33 -7.17
N LYS A 551 20.59 -8.23 -6.11
CA LYS A 551 20.74 -9.18 -4.99
C LYS A 551 19.40 -9.78 -4.50
N THR A 552 19.38 -11.08 -4.12
CA THR A 552 18.49 -11.63 -3.06
C THR A 552 18.70 -13.12 -2.73
N ALA A 553 18.29 -13.48 -1.49
CA ALA A 553 17.82 -14.73 -0.86
C ALA A 553 18.36 -16.14 -1.24
N LYS A 554 18.07 -17.14 -0.40
CA LYS A 554 18.43 -18.56 -0.61
C LYS A 554 17.80 -19.08 -1.93
N GLY A 555 18.63 -19.46 -2.90
CA GLY A 555 18.20 -20.12 -4.15
C GLY A 555 17.41 -19.27 -5.17
N GLN A 556 17.27 -17.96 -4.95
CA GLN A 556 16.47 -17.07 -5.81
C GLN A 556 17.33 -15.99 -6.46
N VAL A 557 16.91 -15.51 -7.62
CA VAL A 557 17.53 -14.38 -8.31
C VAL A 557 16.45 -13.38 -8.69
N THR A 558 16.57 -12.15 -8.19
CA THR A 558 15.77 -11.02 -8.66
C THR A 558 16.51 -10.29 -9.78
N PHE A 559 15.82 -9.95 -10.85
CA PHE A 559 16.37 -9.21 -11.97
C PHE A 559 15.43 -8.11 -12.41
N GLN A 560 16.01 -7.07 -13.00
CA GLN A 560 15.33 -5.96 -13.61
C GLN A 560 15.43 -6.06 -15.12
N VAL A 561 14.31 -5.86 -15.79
CA VAL A 561 14.24 -5.81 -17.25
C VAL A 561 13.85 -4.41 -17.67
N LYS A 562 14.67 -3.74 -18.48
CA LYS A 562 14.32 -2.49 -19.16
C LYS A 562 13.95 -2.81 -20.61
N GLY A 563 12.73 -2.48 -21.02
CA GLY A 563 12.27 -2.65 -22.40
C GLY A 563 12.86 -1.56 -23.31
N LEU A 564 13.55 -1.93 -24.38
CA LEU A 564 14.22 -0.99 -25.28
C LEU A 564 13.48 -0.86 -26.63
N LYS A 565 13.08 -1.98 -27.24
CA LYS A 565 12.23 -2.04 -28.44
C LYS A 565 11.15 -3.12 -28.29
N LYS A 566 10.00 -2.95 -28.96
CA LYS A 566 8.92 -3.95 -28.99
C LYS A 566 9.47 -5.26 -29.56
N GLY A 567 9.09 -6.39 -28.97
CA GLY A 567 9.53 -7.71 -29.43
C GLY A 567 9.68 -8.73 -28.31
N LYS A 568 10.09 -9.94 -28.69
CA LYS A 568 10.35 -11.06 -27.76
C LYS A 568 11.83 -11.42 -27.79
N THR A 569 12.42 -11.66 -26.63
CA THR A 569 13.81 -12.11 -26.48
C THR A 569 13.91 -13.11 -25.32
N THR A 570 15.06 -13.76 -25.15
CA THR A 570 15.30 -14.67 -24.01
C THR A 570 16.49 -14.19 -23.20
N ALA A 571 16.28 -14.06 -21.90
CA ALA A 571 17.33 -13.84 -20.92
C ALA A 571 17.72 -15.16 -20.27
N THR A 572 19.02 -15.46 -20.24
CA THR A 572 19.58 -16.64 -19.58
C THR A 572 20.40 -16.18 -18.39
N LEU A 573 20.02 -16.63 -17.20
CA LEU A 573 20.75 -16.40 -15.95
C LEU A 573 21.47 -17.70 -15.59
N LYS A 574 22.80 -17.66 -15.45
CA LYS A 574 23.64 -18.82 -15.09
C LYS A 574 24.28 -18.61 -13.72
N TYR A 575 24.34 -19.67 -12.92
CA TYR A 575 25.06 -19.74 -11.66
C TYR A 575 25.75 -21.10 -11.57
N GLY A 576 27.07 -21.14 -11.76
CA GLY A 576 27.80 -22.39 -11.99
C GLY A 576 27.24 -23.16 -13.20
N LYS A 577 27.04 -24.48 -13.03
CA LYS A 577 26.43 -25.36 -14.05
C LYS A 577 24.91 -25.22 -14.19
N LYS A 578 24.25 -24.41 -13.35
CA LYS A 578 22.78 -24.25 -13.36
C LYS A 578 22.37 -23.01 -14.14
N SER A 579 21.23 -23.08 -14.83
CA SER A 579 20.69 -21.93 -15.56
C SER A 579 19.17 -21.82 -15.46
N ALA A 580 18.67 -20.59 -15.53
CA ALA A 580 17.27 -20.27 -15.71
C ALA A 580 17.10 -19.45 -16.98
N LYS A 581 16.19 -19.88 -17.85
CA LYS A 581 15.78 -19.14 -19.05
C LYS A 581 14.46 -18.45 -18.78
N VAL A 582 14.39 -17.17 -19.12
CA VAL A 582 13.19 -16.32 -19.00
C VAL A 582 12.91 -15.71 -20.36
N SER A 583 11.71 -15.95 -20.88
CA SER A 583 11.21 -15.21 -22.04
C SER A 583 10.88 -13.79 -21.62
N VAL A 584 11.34 -12.80 -22.37
CA VAL A 584 11.08 -11.38 -22.13
C VAL A 584 10.26 -10.86 -23.29
N VAL A 585 9.09 -10.32 -22.98
CA VAL A 585 8.17 -9.73 -23.96
C VAL A 585 8.07 -8.24 -23.66
N VAL A 586 8.52 -7.42 -24.61
CA VAL A 586 8.37 -5.97 -24.56
C VAL A 586 7.15 -5.59 -25.39
N LYS A 587 6.13 -5.10 -24.71
CA LYS A 587 4.89 -4.60 -25.33
C LYS A 587 5.00 -3.13 -25.68
#